data_AF-A0A379TGR2-F1
#
_entry.id   AF-A0A379TGR2-F1
#
_cell.length_a   1.000
_cell.length_b   1.000
_cell.length_c   1.000
_cell.angle_alpha   90.00
_cell.angle_beta   90.00
_cell.angle_gamma   90.00
#
_symmetry.space_group_name_H-M   'P 1'
#
loop_
_entity.id
_entity.type
_entity.pdbx_description
1 polymer ?
#
loop_
_entity_poly.entity_id
_entity_poly.type
_entity_poly.pdbx_seq_one_letter_code
_entity_poly.pdbx_strand_id
1 'polypeptide(L)'
;MINSAENKELLIDQCIFGYSDGHRLLSCSFNIPEKIISLLLPISDMAPGIMNLDNDGYISGLPIPTIKKYALIRTWPAYEMKRPGCVWSHVLFIPFELFSSINNLATLNKYFNKPAGNLSKYSEKITPFYHDIQDNYKISQGKVSDIIECVYDKNTRNNIIDTPTLANIENEIFAFWSHQWPKLRRSFSFTFTGVVDRQTLKITDKNDIIFHLTEGQLNEGKLNSQKNKSKWISTLSQDMMKEQPSELRNYLWNYGKYINGGRRKLKYLIDIYNTCTKDYFSKNGSIYNILHLITDNFSTPNESIPLINDYILKSLIHKENPNQLFELVTFYIKNNNKIDLLPIISEKYLEKIKNSLVVANVDSSILLSILLLCSVNNIYEKLIFDISAKKLDAKDIIYLLHKNEGAALHLLSRNPDIICDPLIKHLSARHIIQICSVESIRNNIDIISRLVKYLLPTNDLDIAEFFYQKYPKQLVAAYIDYLTSRFTFDISSWESLALSVIEQDFVTYTSLSVNNIETIAYIFDKIDYEQPSINNIAISHWLNFFRHNHHMPLTNNTIVLLSYIYSKLISQNDRNSSKEIVLIFISLHSYFMKDSDYNHKAWAILNKSLPPIP
;
A
#
# COMPACT_ATOMS: atom_id res chain seq x y z
N MET A 1 -15.59 3.45 27.82
CA MET A 1 -16.89 3.37 28.51
C MET A 1 -17.31 1.91 28.50
N ILE A 2 -17.29 1.27 29.67
CA ILE A 2 -17.65 -0.15 29.84
C ILE A 2 -19.17 -0.17 30.02
N ASN A 3 -19.88 -0.81 29.08
CA ASN A 3 -21.31 -1.06 29.22
C ASN A 3 -21.55 -1.94 30.44
N SER A 4 -22.44 -1.46 31.31
CA SER A 4 -23.08 -2.18 32.40
C SER A 4 -23.92 -3.32 31.83
N ALA A 5 -23.31 -4.50 31.65
CA ALA A 5 -24.02 -5.76 31.58
C ALA A 5 -24.10 -6.33 32.99
N GLU A 6 -25.29 -6.76 33.40
CA GLU A 6 -25.57 -7.42 34.68
C GLU A 6 -24.45 -8.39 35.06
N ASN A 7 -23.82 -8.15 36.21
CA ASN A 7 -22.69 -8.90 36.72
C ASN A 7 -23.20 -10.27 37.22
N LYS A 8 -23.52 -11.17 36.29
CA LYS A 8 -23.88 -12.55 36.61
C LYS A 8 -22.62 -13.21 37.16
N GLU A 9 -22.55 -13.42 38.47
CA GLU A 9 -21.42 -14.14 39.08
C GLU A 9 -21.29 -15.50 38.38
N LEU A 10 -20.23 -15.66 37.59
CA LEU A 10 -19.93 -16.91 36.90
C LEU A 10 -19.35 -17.87 37.94
N LEU A 11 -20.19 -18.79 38.42
CA LEU A 11 -19.80 -19.80 39.40
C LEU A 11 -19.09 -20.99 38.72
N ILE A 12 -18.16 -21.61 39.43
CA ILE A 12 -17.51 -22.86 39.03
C ILE A 12 -18.33 -24.02 39.57
N ASP A 13 -18.72 -24.93 38.70
CA ASP A 13 -19.36 -26.19 39.11
C ASP A 13 -18.28 -27.21 39.53
N GLN A 14 -18.60 -28.13 40.42
CA GLN A 14 -17.65 -29.14 40.89
C GLN A 14 -18.29 -30.52 41.00
N CYS A 15 -17.45 -31.55 41.01
CA CYS A 15 -17.88 -32.90 41.36
C CYS A 15 -16.74 -33.74 41.93
N ILE A 16 -17.09 -34.83 42.60
CA ILE A 16 -16.13 -35.78 43.14
C ILE A 16 -16.42 -37.18 42.59
N PHE A 17 -15.38 -37.81 42.05
CA PHE A 17 -15.34 -39.21 41.67
C PHE A 17 -14.54 -40.00 42.72
N GLY A 18 -14.95 -41.25 42.93
CA GLY A 18 -14.30 -42.18 43.84
C GLY A 18 -15.00 -43.53 43.80
N TYR A 19 -14.84 -44.32 44.85
CA TYR A 19 -15.21 -45.73 44.84
C TYR A 19 -16.46 -46.03 45.68
N SER A 20 -17.50 -46.57 45.03
CA SER A 20 -18.70 -47.15 45.65
C SER A 20 -19.20 -48.27 44.73
N ASP A 21 -18.74 -49.50 45.01
CA ASP A 21 -18.88 -50.68 44.13
C ASP A 21 -18.28 -50.49 42.72
N GLY A 22 -17.20 -49.71 42.67
CA GLY A 22 -16.51 -49.32 41.43
C GLY A 22 -16.24 -47.82 41.40
N HIS A 23 -15.33 -47.40 40.51
CA HIS A 23 -15.05 -45.98 40.29
C HIS A 23 -16.24 -45.31 39.60
N ARG A 24 -16.83 -44.31 40.26
CA ARG A 24 -18.03 -43.61 39.77
C ARG A 24 -18.14 -42.19 40.30
N LEU A 25 -19.08 -41.44 39.73
CA LEU A 25 -19.48 -40.14 40.26
C LEU A 25 -20.20 -40.31 41.60
N LEU A 26 -19.79 -39.53 42.62
CA LEU A 26 -20.35 -39.62 43.97
C LEU A 26 -21.16 -38.39 44.38
N SER A 27 -20.73 -37.18 43.97
CA SER A 27 -21.45 -35.93 44.23
C SER A 27 -21.10 -34.90 43.16
N CYS A 28 -22.06 -34.04 42.78
CA CYS A 28 -21.89 -33.03 41.73
C CYS A 28 -22.81 -31.84 41.98
N SER A 29 -22.34 -30.63 41.67
CA SER A 29 -23.09 -29.37 41.87
C SER A 29 -24.16 -29.08 40.81
N PHE A 30 -24.26 -29.93 39.79
CA PHE A 30 -25.27 -29.81 38.74
C PHE A 30 -25.62 -31.18 38.17
N ASN A 31 -26.75 -31.26 37.47
CA ASN A 31 -27.12 -32.47 36.76
C ASN A 31 -26.23 -32.65 35.53
N ILE A 32 -25.25 -33.55 35.62
CA ILE A 32 -24.27 -33.79 34.57
C ILE A 32 -24.80 -34.84 33.57
N PRO A 33 -24.83 -34.53 32.26
CA PRO A 33 -25.24 -35.49 31.24
C PRO A 33 -24.42 -36.78 31.27
N GLU A 34 -25.07 -37.95 31.10
CA GLU A 34 -24.41 -39.27 31.13
C GLU A 34 -23.23 -39.38 30.17
N LYS A 35 -23.35 -38.82 28.95
CA LYS A 35 -22.25 -38.80 27.97
C LYS A 35 -20.98 -38.15 28.52
N ILE A 36 -21.11 -37.14 29.38
CA ILE A 36 -19.98 -36.45 30.01
C ILE A 36 -19.44 -37.26 31.18
N ILE A 37 -20.31 -37.93 31.95
CA ILE A 37 -19.87 -38.91 32.95
C ILE A 37 -19.02 -40.00 32.27
N SER A 38 -19.51 -40.61 31.19
CA SER A 38 -18.77 -41.64 30.43
C SER A 38 -17.43 -41.14 29.89
N LEU A 39 -17.33 -39.86 29.53
CA LEU A 39 -16.08 -39.23 29.11
C LEU A 39 -15.10 -39.06 30.27
N LEU A 40 -15.59 -38.64 31.44
CA LEU A 40 -14.76 -38.31 32.60
C LEU A 40 -14.37 -39.52 33.44
N LEU A 41 -15.16 -40.60 33.45
CA LEU A 41 -14.86 -41.83 34.19
C LEU A 41 -13.42 -42.33 33.97
N PRO A 42 -12.93 -42.55 32.73
CA PRO A 42 -11.56 -43.03 32.53
C PRO A 42 -10.46 -42.00 32.84
N ILE A 43 -10.76 -40.70 32.77
CA ILE A 43 -9.77 -39.62 33.00
C ILE A 43 -9.67 -39.28 34.50
N SER A 44 -10.76 -39.49 35.23
CA SER A 44 -10.85 -39.30 36.69
C SER A 44 -10.46 -40.54 37.48
N ASP A 45 -10.10 -41.65 36.84
CA ASP A 45 -9.55 -42.81 37.55
C ASP A 45 -8.01 -42.71 37.60
N MET A 46 -7.35 -43.70 38.19
CA MET A 46 -5.90 -43.84 38.11
C MET A 46 -5.45 -43.92 36.65
N ALA A 47 -4.53 -43.06 36.23
CA ALA A 47 -4.04 -43.11 34.87
C ALA A 47 -3.25 -44.42 34.63
N PRO A 48 -3.34 -45.01 33.43
CA PRO A 48 -2.72 -46.31 33.15
C PRO A 48 -1.22 -46.31 33.45
N GLY A 49 -0.73 -47.37 34.10
CA GLY A 49 0.70 -47.58 34.38
C GLY A 49 1.28 -46.76 35.53
N ILE A 50 0.51 -45.86 36.15
CA ILE A 50 0.94 -45.19 37.38
C ILE A 50 0.70 -46.14 38.55
N MET A 51 1.77 -46.53 39.25
CA MET A 51 1.69 -47.46 40.38
C MET A 51 1.81 -46.75 41.73
N ASN A 52 2.59 -45.67 41.82
CA ASN A 52 2.79 -44.92 43.05
C ASN A 52 2.53 -43.42 42.81
N LEU A 53 1.52 -42.88 43.50
CA LEU A 53 1.24 -41.45 43.47
C LEU A 53 1.78 -40.77 44.72
N ASP A 54 2.46 -39.64 44.54
CA ASP A 54 2.72 -38.73 45.65
C ASP A 54 1.40 -38.28 46.29
N ASN A 55 1.45 -37.90 47.58
CA ASN A 55 0.26 -37.43 48.31
C ASN A 55 -0.44 -36.25 47.64
N ASP A 56 0.30 -35.43 46.89
CA ASP A 56 -0.22 -34.27 46.18
C ASP A 56 -1.01 -34.66 44.92
N GLY A 57 -0.81 -35.87 44.39
CA GLY A 57 -1.52 -36.35 43.21
C GLY A 57 -1.07 -35.68 41.91
N TYR A 58 -1.96 -35.65 40.92
CA TYR A 58 -1.72 -35.00 39.62
C TYR A 58 -2.96 -34.31 39.08
N ILE A 59 -2.75 -33.40 38.14
CA ILE A 59 -3.83 -32.73 37.41
C ILE A 59 -4.06 -33.31 36.01
N SER A 60 -5.28 -33.24 35.52
CA SER A 60 -5.60 -33.47 34.10
C SER A 60 -6.61 -32.43 33.65
N GLY A 61 -6.64 -32.12 32.36
CA GLY A 61 -7.44 -31.04 31.83
C GLY A 61 -7.99 -31.36 30.45
N LEU A 62 -9.28 -31.11 30.25
CA LEU A 62 -9.89 -31.23 28.93
C LEU A 62 -11.09 -30.28 28.75
N PRO A 63 -11.31 -29.79 27.53
CA PRO A 63 -12.50 -29.00 27.22
C PRO A 63 -13.73 -29.90 26.99
N ILE A 64 -14.90 -29.40 27.38
CA ILE A 64 -16.19 -30.06 27.15
C ILE A 64 -17.12 -29.09 26.39
N PRO A 65 -16.96 -28.97 25.05
CA PRO A 65 -17.67 -27.97 24.26
C PRO A 65 -19.20 -28.10 24.31
N THR A 66 -19.72 -29.32 24.48
CA THR A 66 -21.16 -29.59 24.53
C THR A 66 -21.87 -28.88 25.67
N ILE A 67 -21.17 -28.58 26.78
CA ILE A 67 -21.71 -27.80 27.90
C ILE A 67 -20.99 -26.46 28.11
N LYS A 68 -20.10 -26.06 27.19
CA LYS A 68 -19.30 -24.82 27.26
C LYS A 68 -18.48 -24.68 28.55
N LYS A 69 -17.96 -25.79 29.08
CA LYS A 69 -17.11 -25.80 30.29
C LYS A 69 -15.80 -26.55 30.03
N TYR A 70 -14.82 -26.25 30.85
CA TYR A 70 -13.55 -26.98 30.91
C TYR A 70 -13.52 -27.82 32.18
N ALA A 71 -13.17 -29.10 32.08
CA ALA A 71 -12.96 -29.97 33.23
C ALA A 71 -11.47 -29.94 33.60
N LEU A 72 -11.16 -29.36 34.75
CA LEU A 72 -9.85 -29.47 35.39
C LEU A 72 -10.00 -30.47 36.54
N ILE A 73 -9.22 -31.55 36.51
CA ILE A 73 -9.35 -32.69 37.41
C ILE A 73 -8.09 -32.76 38.24
N ARG A 74 -8.23 -32.95 39.55
CA ARG A 74 -7.11 -33.33 40.42
C ARG A 74 -7.39 -34.69 41.03
N THR A 75 -6.44 -35.61 40.83
CA THR A 75 -6.53 -37.00 41.24
C THR A 75 -5.49 -37.29 42.31
N TRP A 76 -5.93 -37.79 43.48
CA TRP A 76 -5.08 -38.16 44.60
C TRP A 76 -5.21 -39.65 44.93
N PRO A 77 -4.17 -40.28 45.50
CA PRO A 77 -4.33 -41.62 46.06
C PRO A 77 -5.29 -41.61 47.26
N ALA A 78 -6.15 -42.63 47.34
CA ALA A 78 -7.08 -42.86 48.44
C ALA A 78 -6.54 -43.98 49.35
N TYR A 79 -5.43 -43.70 50.05
CA TYR A 79 -4.72 -44.68 50.90
C TYR A 79 -5.56 -45.25 52.05
N GLU A 80 -6.61 -44.54 52.45
CA GLU A 80 -7.58 -45.01 53.43
C GLU A 80 -8.46 -46.17 52.93
N MET A 81 -8.48 -46.43 51.62
CA MET A 81 -9.24 -47.54 51.04
C MET A 81 -8.42 -48.84 51.04
N LYS A 82 -9.06 -49.95 51.38
CA LYS A 82 -8.40 -51.27 51.47
C LYS A 82 -7.87 -51.80 50.13
N ARG A 83 -8.39 -51.30 49.00
CA ARG A 83 -8.04 -51.76 47.66
C ARG A 83 -6.92 -50.89 47.07
N PRO A 84 -5.76 -51.46 46.71
CA PRO A 84 -4.70 -50.73 46.04
C PRO A 84 -5.18 -50.10 44.72
N GLY A 85 -4.64 -48.91 44.40
CA GLY A 85 -4.98 -48.17 43.18
C GLY A 85 -6.26 -47.35 43.26
N CYS A 86 -6.96 -47.31 44.40
CA CYS A 86 -8.10 -46.42 44.59
C CYS A 86 -7.66 -44.95 44.65
N VAL A 87 -8.46 -44.09 44.03
CA VAL A 87 -8.21 -42.65 43.93
C VAL A 87 -9.44 -41.84 44.28
N TRP A 88 -9.19 -40.60 44.67
CA TRP A 88 -10.19 -39.53 44.71
C TRP A 88 -9.90 -38.54 43.61
N SER A 89 -10.93 -38.16 42.86
CA SER A 89 -10.77 -37.16 41.79
C SER A 89 -11.81 -36.07 41.89
N HIS A 90 -11.32 -34.87 42.19
CA HIS A 90 -12.13 -33.66 42.24
C HIS A 90 -12.06 -32.99 40.87
N VAL A 91 -13.21 -32.73 40.28
CA VAL A 91 -13.34 -32.04 39.00
C VAL A 91 -13.91 -30.65 39.22
N LEU A 92 -13.23 -29.64 38.69
CA LEU A 92 -13.72 -28.28 38.55
C LEU A 92 -14.19 -28.07 37.12
N PHE A 93 -15.44 -27.68 36.96
CA PHE A 93 -16.06 -27.32 35.69
C PHE A 93 -16.08 -25.80 35.53
N ILE A 94 -15.07 -25.30 34.83
CA ILE A 94 -14.83 -23.88 34.63
C ILE A 94 -15.63 -23.42 33.40
N PRO A 95 -16.58 -22.46 33.53
CA PRO A 95 -17.26 -21.89 32.37
C PRO A 95 -16.27 -21.26 31.39
N PHE A 96 -16.48 -21.45 30.09
CA PHE A 96 -15.58 -20.91 29.07
C PHE A 96 -15.45 -19.38 29.14
N GLU A 97 -16.51 -18.70 29.57
CA GLU A 97 -16.57 -17.26 29.79
C GLU A 97 -15.57 -16.79 30.87
N LEU A 98 -15.22 -17.63 31.84
CA LEU A 98 -14.31 -17.29 32.94
C LEU A 98 -12.85 -17.12 32.46
N PHE A 99 -12.45 -17.77 31.36
CA PHE A 99 -11.07 -17.75 30.87
C PHE A 99 -10.59 -16.39 30.37
N SER A 100 -11.48 -15.44 30.08
CA SER A 100 -11.07 -14.06 29.76
C SER A 100 -10.80 -13.21 31.00
N SER A 101 -11.30 -13.62 32.17
CA SER A 101 -11.22 -12.85 33.41
C SER A 101 -10.09 -13.32 34.33
N ILE A 102 -9.65 -14.58 34.21
CA ILE A 102 -8.56 -15.11 35.04
C ILE A 102 -7.21 -14.81 34.38
N ASN A 103 -6.38 -13.98 35.01
CA ASN A 103 -5.03 -13.72 34.52
C ASN A 103 -4.13 -14.94 34.71
N ASN A 104 -4.02 -15.44 35.93
CA ASN A 104 -3.18 -16.59 36.29
C ASN A 104 -4.05 -17.82 36.60
N LEU A 105 -4.01 -18.83 35.74
CA LEU A 105 -4.80 -20.06 35.91
C LEU A 105 -4.27 -20.95 37.03
N ALA A 106 -3.05 -20.74 37.53
CA ALA A 106 -2.53 -21.47 38.70
C ALA A 106 -3.39 -21.22 39.96
N THR A 107 -4.09 -20.08 40.03
CA THR A 107 -5.03 -19.76 41.11
C THR A 107 -6.15 -20.78 41.25
N LEU A 108 -6.47 -21.53 40.19
CA LEU A 108 -7.47 -22.59 40.21
C LEU A 108 -7.11 -23.74 41.15
N ASN A 109 -5.81 -23.93 41.44
CA ASN A 109 -5.37 -24.97 42.37
C ASN A 109 -5.95 -24.79 43.79
N LYS A 110 -6.27 -23.55 44.18
CA LYS A 110 -6.82 -23.22 45.50
C LYS A 110 -8.23 -23.76 45.72
N TYR A 111 -8.95 -24.10 44.64
CA TYR A 111 -10.29 -24.68 44.73
C TYR A 111 -10.29 -26.20 44.87
N PHE A 112 -9.15 -26.85 44.63
CA PHE A 112 -9.05 -28.29 44.84
C PHE A 112 -8.98 -28.63 46.32
N ASN A 113 -9.96 -29.41 46.77
CA ASN A 113 -9.99 -29.97 48.11
C ASN A 113 -10.10 -31.50 48.04
N LYS A 114 -9.14 -32.22 48.64
CA LYS A 114 -9.18 -33.67 48.79
C LYS A 114 -10.34 -34.04 49.74
N PRO A 115 -11.17 -35.05 49.44
CA PRO A 115 -12.27 -35.42 50.32
C PRO A 115 -11.74 -35.96 51.65
N ALA A 116 -12.37 -35.52 52.74
CA ALA A 116 -12.07 -35.92 54.11
C ALA A 116 -13.39 -36.07 54.89
N GLY A 117 -14.19 -37.08 54.53
CA GLY A 117 -15.51 -37.32 55.12
C GLY A 117 -16.67 -36.82 54.25
N ASN A 118 -17.42 -35.80 54.71
CA ASN A 118 -18.67 -35.39 54.09
C ASN A 118 -18.49 -34.88 52.64
N LEU A 119 -19.21 -35.51 51.70
CA LEU A 119 -19.17 -35.21 50.26
C LEU A 119 -20.22 -34.17 49.82
N SER A 120 -21.08 -33.68 50.73
CA SER A 120 -22.14 -32.71 50.40
C SER A 120 -21.58 -31.40 49.83
N LYS A 121 -20.39 -30.97 50.27
CA LYS A 121 -19.71 -29.76 49.76
C LYS A 121 -19.50 -29.77 48.24
N TYR A 122 -19.35 -30.95 47.63
CA TYR A 122 -19.15 -31.08 46.17
C TYR A 122 -20.47 -30.96 45.38
N SER A 123 -21.61 -30.84 46.07
CA SER A 123 -22.91 -30.53 45.47
C SER A 123 -23.21 -29.03 45.42
N GLU A 124 -22.31 -28.21 45.96
CA GLU A 124 -22.40 -26.75 45.94
C GLU A 124 -21.50 -26.17 44.84
N LYS A 125 -21.86 -25.00 44.33
CA LYS A 125 -21.01 -24.27 43.36
C LYS A 125 -19.97 -23.44 44.09
N ILE A 126 -18.83 -23.22 43.44
CA ILE A 126 -17.74 -22.41 43.97
C ILE A 126 -17.85 -21.00 43.39
N THR A 127 -17.88 -19.99 44.26
CA THR A 127 -17.72 -18.60 43.86
C THR A 127 -16.23 -18.32 43.66
N PRO A 128 -15.78 -17.97 42.44
CA PRO A 128 -14.38 -17.69 42.21
C PRO A 128 -13.97 -16.39 42.92
N PHE A 129 -12.86 -16.43 43.65
CA PHE A 129 -12.20 -15.26 44.21
C PHE A 129 -11.15 -14.73 43.23
N TYR A 130 -11.36 -13.52 42.71
CA TYR A 130 -10.51 -12.87 41.70
C TYR A 130 -9.36 -12.05 42.32
N HIS A 131 -8.66 -12.57 43.34
CA HIS A 131 -7.47 -11.91 43.81
C HIS A 131 -6.26 -12.36 42.97
N ASP A 132 -5.60 -11.40 42.32
CA ASP A 132 -4.29 -11.57 41.69
C ASP A 132 -3.23 -11.80 42.78
N ILE A 133 -3.26 -12.99 43.38
CA ILE A 133 -2.17 -13.44 44.25
C ILE A 133 -1.07 -13.91 43.30
N GLN A 134 0.03 -13.15 43.27
CA GLN A 134 1.27 -13.62 42.66
C GLN A 134 1.83 -14.76 43.50
N ASP A 135 1.33 -15.96 43.27
CA ASP A 135 2.02 -17.15 43.76
C ASP A 135 3.31 -17.30 42.93
N ASN A 136 4.46 -17.11 43.59
CA ASN A 136 5.79 -17.23 42.99
C ASN A 136 6.13 -18.72 42.75
N TYR A 137 5.50 -19.31 41.75
CA TYR A 137 5.85 -20.65 41.30
C TYR A 137 7.17 -20.59 40.53
N LYS A 138 8.14 -21.41 40.93
CA LYS A 138 9.37 -21.63 40.15
C LYS A 138 9.01 -22.50 38.93
N ILE A 139 9.36 -22.01 37.75
CA ILE A 139 9.14 -22.70 36.47
C ILE A 139 10.47 -22.85 35.71
N SER A 140 10.64 -23.95 34.99
CA SER A 140 11.81 -24.19 34.14
C SER A 140 11.56 -23.76 32.70
N GLN A 141 12.40 -22.84 32.17
CA GLN A 141 12.33 -22.42 30.78
C GLN A 141 12.48 -23.60 29.79
N GLY A 142 13.31 -24.60 30.14
CA GLY A 142 13.52 -25.79 29.32
C GLY A 142 12.22 -26.57 29.12
N LYS A 143 11.55 -26.91 30.23
CA LYS A 143 10.28 -27.66 30.24
C LYS A 143 9.15 -26.89 29.56
N VAL A 144 9.06 -25.58 29.80
CA VAL A 144 8.11 -24.71 29.09
C VAL A 144 8.36 -24.72 27.58
N SER A 145 9.62 -24.71 27.17
CA SER A 145 9.97 -24.78 25.74
C SER A 145 9.58 -26.13 25.13
N ASP A 146 9.69 -27.23 25.88
CA ASP A 146 9.25 -28.56 25.43
C ASP A 146 7.72 -28.62 25.28
N ILE A 147 6.97 -28.03 26.22
CA ILE A 147 5.51 -27.86 26.13
C ILE A 147 5.13 -27.05 24.88
N ILE A 148 5.81 -25.93 24.62
CA ILE A 148 5.56 -25.10 23.44
C ILE A 148 5.80 -25.89 22.15
N GLU A 149 6.91 -26.61 22.06
CA GLU A 149 7.28 -27.41 20.88
C GLU A 149 6.28 -28.54 20.64
N CYS A 150 5.86 -29.22 21.71
CA CYS A 150 4.84 -30.27 21.67
C CYS A 150 3.48 -29.76 21.17
N VAL A 151 3.03 -28.60 21.65
CA VAL A 151 1.68 -28.09 21.36
C VAL A 151 1.57 -27.32 20.05
N TYR A 152 2.64 -26.62 19.65
CA TYR A 152 2.59 -25.65 18.55
C TYR A 152 3.46 -26.00 17.36
N ASP A 153 4.54 -26.76 17.52
CA ASP A 153 5.36 -27.17 16.38
C ASP A 153 4.64 -28.31 15.64
N LYS A 154 4.58 -28.23 14.31
CA LYS A 154 3.96 -29.28 13.48
C LYS A 154 4.94 -30.40 13.15
N ASN A 155 6.23 -30.16 13.36
CA ASN A 155 7.28 -31.14 13.09
C ASN A 155 7.36 -32.21 14.19
N THR A 156 6.82 -31.92 15.38
CA THR A 156 6.67 -32.85 16.48
C THR A 156 5.45 -33.73 16.25
N ARG A 157 5.64 -34.92 15.65
CA ARG A 157 4.61 -35.98 15.61
C ARG A 157 4.39 -36.67 16.97
N ASN A 158 4.94 -36.11 18.05
CA ASN A 158 4.89 -36.66 19.39
C ASN A 158 4.29 -35.63 20.34
N ASN A 159 3.09 -35.94 20.84
CA ASN A 159 2.43 -35.20 21.91
C ASN A 159 2.84 -35.71 23.31
N ILE A 160 3.84 -36.60 23.41
CA ILE A 160 4.30 -37.18 24.67
C ILE A 160 5.53 -36.43 25.18
N ILE A 161 5.49 -36.01 26.45
CA ILE A 161 6.61 -35.41 27.17
C ILE A 161 6.96 -36.30 28.35
N ASP A 162 8.19 -36.77 28.42
CA ASP A 162 8.70 -37.53 29.57
C ASP A 162 8.94 -36.60 30.76
N THR A 163 8.45 -36.98 31.94
CA THR A 163 8.67 -36.27 33.18
C THR A 163 9.01 -37.25 34.31
N PRO A 164 10.07 -36.98 35.10
CA PRO A 164 10.51 -37.91 36.14
C PRO A 164 9.56 -37.95 37.33
N THR A 165 8.86 -36.84 37.62
CA THR A 165 7.88 -36.76 38.72
C THR A 165 6.72 -35.83 38.36
N LEU A 166 5.61 -35.97 39.09
CA LEU A 166 4.39 -35.17 38.94
C LEU A 166 4.52 -33.73 39.43
N ALA A 167 5.16 -33.53 40.60
CA ALA A 167 5.38 -32.21 41.20
C ALA A 167 6.22 -31.24 40.35
N ASN A 168 6.87 -31.76 39.30
CA ASN A 168 7.87 -31.07 38.51
C ASN A 168 7.34 -30.41 37.24
N ILE A 169 6.05 -30.50 36.91
CA ILE A 169 5.52 -29.98 35.63
C ILE A 169 4.20 -29.20 35.75
N GLU A 170 3.47 -29.31 36.86
CA GLU A 170 2.16 -28.63 37.03
C GLU A 170 2.28 -27.12 36.88
N ASN A 171 3.32 -26.51 37.45
CA ASN A 171 3.56 -25.07 37.37
C ASN A 171 3.79 -24.62 35.92
N GLU A 172 4.57 -25.39 35.15
CA GLU A 172 4.81 -25.12 33.74
C GLU A 172 3.55 -25.27 32.89
N ILE A 173 2.69 -26.26 33.19
CA ILE A 173 1.38 -26.41 32.54
C ILE A 173 0.53 -25.17 32.78
N PHE A 174 0.41 -24.71 34.03
CA PHE A 174 -0.37 -23.51 34.35
C PHE A 174 0.24 -22.23 33.77
N ALA A 175 1.56 -22.09 33.77
CA ALA A 175 2.25 -20.95 33.16
C ALA A 175 1.97 -20.89 31.65
N PHE A 176 2.12 -22.02 30.96
CA PHE A 176 1.82 -22.17 29.54
C PHE A 176 0.34 -21.84 29.24
N TRP A 177 -0.58 -22.48 29.97
CA TRP A 177 -2.02 -22.31 29.79
C TRP A 177 -2.45 -20.87 30.08
N SER A 178 -1.85 -20.22 31.09
CA SER A 178 -2.11 -18.82 31.41
C SER A 178 -1.64 -17.87 30.31
N HIS A 179 -0.58 -18.22 29.59
CA HIS A 179 -0.07 -17.39 28.52
C HIS A 179 -0.95 -17.43 27.25
N GLN A 180 -1.69 -18.53 27.04
CA GLN A 180 -2.63 -18.65 25.93
C GLN A 180 -3.75 -17.60 26.02
N TRP A 181 -4.15 -17.04 24.88
CA TRP A 181 -5.34 -16.18 24.83
C TRP A 181 -6.63 -17.00 25.05
N PRO A 182 -7.75 -16.37 25.45
CA PRO A 182 -8.93 -17.08 25.96
C PRO A 182 -9.49 -18.18 25.05
N LYS A 183 -9.48 -17.98 23.73
CA LYS A 183 -9.95 -18.99 22.76
C LYS A 183 -9.09 -20.26 22.75
N LEU A 184 -7.77 -20.14 22.92
CA LEU A 184 -6.86 -21.30 22.99
C LEU A 184 -6.94 -22.02 24.34
N ARG A 185 -7.15 -21.29 25.43
CA ARG A 185 -7.34 -21.88 26.76
C ARG A 185 -8.49 -22.89 26.79
N ARG A 186 -9.58 -22.58 26.06
CA ARG A 186 -10.79 -23.41 25.94
C ARG A 186 -10.62 -24.66 25.06
N SER A 187 -9.47 -24.85 24.42
CA SER A 187 -9.21 -26.01 23.58
C SER A 187 -7.99 -26.81 24.02
N PHE A 188 -7.26 -26.36 25.05
CA PHE A 188 -6.07 -27.05 25.55
C PHE A 188 -6.45 -28.30 26.34
N SER A 189 -5.71 -29.38 26.17
CA SER A 189 -5.95 -30.65 26.86
C SER A 189 -4.64 -31.33 27.22
N PHE A 190 -4.59 -31.88 28.43
CA PHE A 190 -3.41 -32.56 28.94
C PHE A 190 -3.79 -33.68 29.92
N THR A 191 -3.01 -34.75 29.91
CA THR A 191 -3.20 -35.94 30.76
C THR A 191 -1.85 -36.56 31.15
N PHE A 192 -1.85 -37.47 32.11
CA PHE A 192 -0.69 -38.24 32.54
C PHE A 192 -0.83 -39.73 32.21
N THR A 193 0.29 -40.45 32.11
CA THR A 193 0.36 -41.91 31.91
C THR A 193 1.69 -42.46 32.45
N GLY A 194 1.72 -43.71 32.90
CA GLY A 194 2.94 -44.47 33.19
C GLY A 194 3.28 -45.52 32.13
N VAL A 195 2.57 -45.53 30.99
CA VAL A 195 2.79 -46.46 29.87
C VAL A 195 3.21 -45.69 28.61
N VAL A 196 4.25 -46.17 27.92
CA VAL A 196 4.80 -45.59 26.67
C VAL A 196 4.09 -46.10 25.41
N ASP A 197 3.56 -47.34 25.43
CA ASP A 197 3.06 -47.98 24.21
C ASP A 197 1.76 -47.31 23.70
N ARG A 198 1.90 -46.55 22.60
CA ARG A 198 0.79 -45.88 21.90
C ARG A 198 -0.32 -46.82 21.45
N GLN A 199 -0.04 -48.11 21.20
CA GLN A 199 -1.09 -49.07 20.84
C GLN A 199 -1.96 -49.43 22.06
N THR A 200 -1.39 -49.39 23.26
CA THR A 200 -2.12 -49.58 24.54
C THR A 200 -2.80 -48.32 25.05
N LEU A 201 -2.28 -47.14 24.69
CA LEU A 201 -2.94 -45.85 24.90
C LEU A 201 -4.17 -45.75 23.97
N LYS A 202 -5.29 -46.38 24.36
CA LYS A 202 -6.62 -46.12 23.77
C LYS A 202 -7.07 -44.66 23.93
N ILE A 203 -6.27 -43.85 24.65
CA ILE A 203 -6.37 -42.40 24.77
C ILE A 203 -5.90 -41.80 23.45
N THR A 204 -6.88 -41.65 22.56
CA THR A 204 -6.85 -41.15 21.18
C THR A 204 -6.04 -39.86 20.96
N ASP A 205 -5.75 -39.56 19.69
CA ASP A 205 -5.26 -38.31 19.06
C ASP A 205 -5.94 -36.98 19.49
N LYS A 206 -6.74 -36.99 20.56
CA LYS A 206 -7.55 -35.88 21.06
C LYS A 206 -6.83 -35.02 22.12
N ASN A 207 -5.80 -35.54 22.78
CA ASN A 207 -5.05 -34.78 23.79
C ASN A 207 -3.88 -34.02 23.16
N ASP A 208 -3.74 -32.75 23.52
CA ASP A 208 -2.64 -31.93 23.03
C ASP A 208 -1.30 -32.33 23.66
N ILE A 209 -1.31 -32.78 24.92
CA ILE A 209 -0.14 -33.30 25.61
C ILE A 209 -0.49 -34.53 26.45
N ILE A 210 0.41 -35.50 26.44
CA ILE A 210 0.43 -36.65 27.34
C ILE A 210 1.75 -36.62 28.09
N PHE A 211 1.71 -36.46 29.40
CA PHE A 211 2.91 -36.51 30.25
C PHE A 211 3.17 -37.95 30.67
N HIS A 212 4.32 -38.49 30.26
CA HIS A 212 4.72 -39.85 30.58
C HIS A 212 5.63 -39.87 31.80
N LEU A 213 5.24 -40.60 32.84
CA LEU A 213 5.99 -40.75 34.09
C LEU A 213 7.02 -41.88 33.96
N THR A 214 8.30 -41.54 34.04
CA THR A 214 9.41 -42.48 33.78
C THR A 214 10.00 -43.09 35.06
N GLU A 215 9.17 -43.37 36.09
CA GLU A 215 9.59 -43.82 37.43
C GLU A 215 10.88 -44.68 37.41
N GLY A 216 11.94 -44.20 38.07
CA GLY A 216 13.14 -44.99 38.35
C GLY A 216 14.15 -45.20 37.20
N GLN A 217 13.89 -44.74 35.98
CA GLN A 217 14.92 -44.70 34.93
C GLN A 217 15.59 -43.33 34.92
N LEU A 218 16.60 -43.16 35.79
CA LEU A 218 17.66 -42.17 35.59
C LEU A 218 18.45 -42.55 34.35
N ASN A 219 17.91 -42.25 33.18
CA ASN A 219 18.74 -41.71 32.15
C ASN A 219 18.54 -40.20 32.21
N GLU A 220 19.50 -39.49 32.81
CA GLU A 220 19.87 -38.13 32.36
C GLU A 220 20.37 -38.13 30.88
N GLY A 221 19.96 -39.13 30.10
CA GLY A 221 20.35 -39.38 28.74
C GLY A 221 19.35 -38.74 27.81
N LYS A 222 19.71 -37.54 27.36
CA LYS A 222 19.10 -36.81 26.25
C LYS A 222 17.69 -36.27 26.54
N LEU A 223 17.58 -35.39 27.54
CA LEU A 223 16.91 -34.12 27.25
C LEU A 223 17.56 -33.65 25.96
N ASN A 224 16.84 -33.75 24.84
CA ASN A 224 17.34 -33.35 23.54
C ASN A 224 18.03 -32.03 23.78
N SER A 225 19.33 -32.06 23.49
CA SER A 225 20.28 -31.00 23.77
C SER A 225 19.70 -29.66 23.35
N GLN A 226 20.39 -28.60 23.76
CA GLN A 226 20.30 -27.27 23.17
C GLN A 226 20.55 -27.25 21.63
N LYS A 227 19.95 -28.15 20.85
CA LYS A 227 19.63 -27.99 19.44
C LYS A 227 18.91 -26.66 19.34
N ASN A 228 19.36 -25.84 18.39
CA ASN A 228 18.86 -24.52 18.06
C ASN A 228 17.32 -24.49 18.04
N LYS A 229 16.69 -24.28 19.20
CA LYS A 229 15.25 -24.09 19.30
C LYS A 229 14.92 -22.84 18.49
N SER A 230 13.86 -22.92 17.71
CA SER A 230 13.49 -21.81 16.83
C SER A 230 13.28 -20.53 17.65
N LYS A 231 13.67 -19.38 17.06
CA LYS A 231 13.68 -18.08 17.75
C LYS A 231 12.34 -17.72 18.41
N TRP A 232 11.21 -18.08 17.80
CA TRP A 232 9.90 -17.77 18.35
C TRP A 232 9.57 -18.59 19.62
N ILE A 233 10.06 -19.83 19.73
CA ILE A 233 9.91 -20.68 20.93
C ILE A 233 10.71 -20.08 22.08
N SER A 234 11.95 -19.65 21.82
CA SER A 234 12.78 -19.03 22.86
C SER A 234 12.23 -17.68 23.30
N THR A 235 11.69 -16.85 22.38
CA THR A 235 10.98 -15.61 22.73
C THR A 235 9.81 -15.90 23.68
N LEU A 236 8.95 -16.86 23.32
CA LEU A 236 7.76 -17.18 24.11
C LEU A 236 8.12 -17.78 25.48
N SER A 237 9.10 -18.68 25.53
CA SER A 237 9.52 -19.30 26.80
C SER A 237 10.18 -18.29 27.74
N GLN A 238 11.01 -17.38 27.23
CA GLN A 238 11.59 -16.28 28.02
C GLN A 238 10.51 -15.33 28.56
N ASP A 239 9.51 -15.02 27.74
CA ASP A 239 8.45 -14.10 28.14
C ASP A 239 7.55 -14.67 29.25
N MET A 240 7.33 -15.99 29.24
CA MET A 240 6.64 -16.70 30.33
C MET A 240 7.42 -16.66 31.67
N MET A 241 8.74 -16.42 31.65
CA MET A 241 9.54 -16.30 32.88
C MET A 241 9.43 -14.91 33.53
N LYS A 242 8.88 -13.92 32.82
CA LYS A 242 8.74 -12.55 33.34
C LYS A 242 7.53 -12.43 34.27
N GLU A 243 7.57 -11.45 35.17
CA GLU A 243 6.41 -11.03 35.94
C GLU A 243 5.24 -10.63 35.02
N GLN A 244 4.03 -11.05 35.39
CA GLN A 244 2.84 -11.01 34.54
C GLN A 244 1.94 -9.80 34.87
N PRO A 245 1.24 -9.21 33.88
CA PRO A 245 1.25 -9.55 32.45
C PRO A 245 2.33 -8.79 31.64
N SER A 246 3.07 -9.53 30.81
CA SER A 246 4.10 -8.97 29.92
C SER A 246 3.52 -8.23 28.68
N GLU A 247 4.34 -7.40 28.03
CA GLU A 247 3.98 -6.73 26.76
C GLU A 247 3.57 -7.75 25.67
N LEU A 248 4.32 -8.85 25.51
CA LEU A 248 4.01 -9.89 24.52
C LEU A 248 2.70 -10.63 24.85
N ARG A 249 2.45 -10.95 26.13
CA ARG A 249 1.19 -11.58 26.51
C ARG A 249 0.00 -10.69 26.21
N ASN A 250 0.08 -9.40 26.55
CA ASN A 250 -0.97 -8.42 26.25
C ASN A 250 -1.21 -8.32 24.73
N TYR A 251 -0.15 -8.31 23.94
CA TYR A 251 -0.23 -8.36 22.48
C TYR A 251 -0.97 -9.63 21.99
N LEU A 252 -0.57 -10.82 22.46
CA LEU A 252 -1.20 -12.09 22.08
C LEU A 252 -2.68 -12.14 22.47
N TRP A 253 -3.08 -11.54 23.58
CA TRP A 253 -4.48 -11.48 24.01
C TRP A 253 -5.31 -10.51 23.18
N ASN A 254 -4.77 -9.34 22.90
CA ASN A 254 -5.47 -8.30 22.15
C ASN A 254 -5.77 -8.74 20.72
N TYR A 255 -4.83 -9.42 20.07
CA TYR A 255 -4.97 -9.82 18.67
C TYR A 255 -5.39 -11.28 18.48
N GLY A 256 -5.02 -12.18 19.41
CA GLY A 256 -5.38 -13.60 19.36
C GLY A 256 -6.88 -13.87 19.30
N LYS A 257 -7.70 -12.96 19.84
CA LYS A 257 -9.18 -13.05 19.78
C LYS A 257 -9.74 -13.01 18.36
N TYR A 258 -9.05 -12.35 17.43
CA TYR A 258 -9.46 -12.25 16.03
C TYR A 258 -9.04 -13.45 15.18
N ILE A 259 -8.12 -14.28 15.69
CA ILE A 259 -7.49 -15.35 14.93
C ILE A 259 -8.40 -16.58 14.74
N ASN A 260 -8.54 -16.97 13.47
CA ASN A 260 -9.18 -18.18 12.99
C ASN A 260 -8.12 -19.24 12.62
N GLY A 261 -8.45 -20.52 12.81
CA GLY A 261 -7.50 -21.62 12.60
C GLY A 261 -6.57 -21.93 13.78
N GLY A 262 -6.83 -21.30 14.94
CA GLY A 262 -6.28 -21.69 16.24
C GLY A 262 -4.76 -21.52 16.35
N ARG A 263 -4.10 -22.56 16.85
CA ARG A 263 -2.69 -22.57 17.26
C ARG A 263 -1.68 -22.34 16.13
N ARG A 264 -2.06 -22.67 14.90
CA ARG A 264 -1.16 -22.67 13.73
C ARG A 264 -0.60 -21.30 13.37
N LYS A 265 -1.28 -20.22 13.78
CA LYS A 265 -0.89 -18.84 13.47
C LYS A 265 -0.11 -18.15 14.60
N LEU A 266 0.09 -18.81 15.75
CA LEU A 266 0.80 -18.24 16.90
C LEU A 266 2.23 -17.81 16.51
N LYS A 267 2.95 -18.66 15.79
CA LYS A 267 4.31 -18.36 15.32
C LYS A 267 4.36 -17.01 14.58
N TYR A 268 3.45 -16.78 13.63
CA TYR A 268 3.43 -15.55 12.84
C TYR A 268 3.11 -14.33 13.69
N LEU A 269 2.25 -14.45 14.71
CA LEU A 269 2.02 -13.35 15.65
C LEU A 269 3.29 -12.97 16.43
N ILE A 270 4.07 -13.97 16.87
CA ILE A 270 5.34 -13.74 17.58
C ILE A 270 6.38 -13.16 16.62
N ASP A 271 6.46 -13.64 15.39
CA ASP A 271 7.38 -13.12 14.37
C ASP A 271 7.06 -11.65 14.01
N ILE A 272 5.78 -11.29 13.87
CA ILE A 272 5.32 -9.90 13.72
C ILE A 272 5.74 -9.06 14.95
N TYR A 273 5.44 -9.54 16.16
CA TYR A 273 5.79 -8.84 17.40
C TYR A 273 7.29 -8.55 17.46
N ASN A 274 8.11 -9.58 17.24
CA ASN A 274 9.57 -9.48 17.26
C ASN A 274 10.09 -8.48 16.23
N THR A 275 9.48 -8.47 15.04
CA THR A 275 9.88 -7.56 13.97
C THR A 275 9.52 -6.12 14.31
N CYS A 276 8.36 -5.85 14.91
CA CYS A 276 7.87 -4.49 15.18
C CYS A 276 8.29 -3.91 16.55
N THR A 277 9.08 -4.62 17.36
CA THR A 277 9.55 -4.12 18.67
C THR A 277 10.28 -2.77 18.57
N LYS A 278 10.38 -2.05 19.71
CA LYS A 278 10.57 -0.58 19.89
C LYS A 278 11.49 0.15 18.88
N ASP A 279 12.52 -0.51 18.38
CA ASP A 279 13.52 0.05 17.45
C ASP A 279 13.12 0.01 15.96
N TYR A 280 12.15 -0.80 15.57
CA TYR A 280 11.90 -1.07 14.16
C TYR A 280 11.39 0.15 13.40
N PHE A 281 10.39 0.82 13.97
CA PHE A 281 9.82 2.02 13.37
C PHE A 281 10.69 3.27 13.59
N SER A 282 11.76 3.20 14.40
CA SER A 282 12.76 4.28 14.56
C SER A 282 14.00 4.06 13.68
N LYS A 283 14.28 2.83 13.25
CA LYS A 283 15.36 2.48 12.31
C LYS A 283 14.81 2.37 10.87
N ASN A 284 15.69 2.15 9.89
CA ASN A 284 15.35 1.87 8.47
C ASN A 284 14.68 0.49 8.26
N GLY A 285 13.81 0.05 9.18
CA GLY A 285 13.09 -1.22 9.07
C GLY A 285 12.07 -1.18 7.93
N SER A 286 12.03 -2.23 7.11
CA SER A 286 11.15 -2.32 5.94
C SER A 286 9.78 -2.95 6.27
N ILE A 287 8.76 -2.12 6.47
CA ILE A 287 7.40 -2.55 6.77
C ILE A 287 6.79 -3.42 5.67
N TYR A 288 7.32 -3.35 4.44
CA TYR A 288 6.88 -4.13 3.31
C TYR A 288 6.88 -5.64 3.61
N ASN A 289 7.91 -6.14 4.30
CA ASN A 289 8.01 -7.55 4.68
C ASN A 289 6.99 -7.96 5.74
N ILE A 290 6.67 -7.06 6.67
CA ILE A 290 5.64 -7.31 7.71
C ILE A 290 4.26 -7.36 7.06
N LEU A 291 3.97 -6.45 6.13
CA LEU A 291 2.69 -6.44 5.41
C LEU A 291 2.49 -7.73 4.59
N HIS A 292 3.54 -8.25 3.95
CA HIS A 292 3.48 -9.59 3.33
C HIS A 292 3.25 -10.69 4.37
N LEU A 293 4.02 -10.70 5.46
CA LEU A 293 3.86 -11.68 6.53
C LEU A 293 2.42 -11.69 7.08
N ILE A 294 1.78 -10.52 7.20
CA ILE A 294 0.38 -10.44 7.62
C ILE A 294 -0.55 -10.94 6.52
N THR A 295 -0.49 -10.37 5.32
CA THR A 295 -1.47 -10.67 4.25
C THR A 295 -1.37 -12.10 3.72
N ASP A 296 -0.21 -12.75 3.80
CA ASP A 296 -0.03 -14.15 3.39
C ASP A 296 -0.54 -15.15 4.41
N ASN A 297 -0.44 -14.83 5.71
CA ASN A 297 -0.75 -15.77 6.80
C ASN A 297 -2.11 -15.51 7.48
N PHE A 298 -2.70 -14.34 7.29
CA PHE A 298 -3.97 -13.92 7.87
C PHE A 298 -4.97 -13.56 6.76
N SER A 299 -5.54 -14.60 6.16
CA SER A 299 -6.35 -14.53 4.93
C SER A 299 -7.78 -13.96 5.10
N THR A 300 -8.12 -13.42 6.27
CA THR A 300 -9.45 -12.83 6.49
C THR A 300 -9.32 -11.38 6.98
N PRO A 301 -10.17 -10.45 6.50
CA PRO A 301 -10.10 -9.03 6.90
C PRO A 301 -10.17 -8.83 8.42
N ASN A 302 -11.00 -9.64 9.10
CA ASN A 302 -11.14 -9.60 10.56
C ASN A 302 -9.84 -9.93 11.31
N GLU A 303 -8.91 -10.68 10.71
CA GLU A 303 -7.60 -11.00 11.29
C GLU A 303 -6.55 -9.96 10.93
N SER A 304 -6.44 -9.59 9.66
CA SER A 304 -5.36 -8.75 9.13
C SER A 304 -5.54 -7.28 9.47
N ILE A 305 -6.76 -6.74 9.36
CA ILE A 305 -7.05 -5.32 9.54
C ILE A 305 -6.66 -4.84 10.95
N PRO A 306 -7.05 -5.51 12.05
CA PRO A 306 -6.64 -5.08 13.38
C PRO A 306 -5.12 -5.06 13.56
N LEU A 307 -4.40 -6.07 13.05
CA LEU A 307 -2.94 -6.13 13.13
C LEU A 307 -2.29 -4.95 12.39
N ILE A 308 -2.73 -4.69 11.15
CA ILE A 308 -2.15 -3.59 10.36
C ILE A 308 -2.53 -2.24 10.95
N ASN A 309 -3.79 -2.03 11.30
CA ASN A 309 -4.27 -0.74 11.80
C ASN A 309 -3.63 -0.38 13.15
N ASP A 310 -3.67 -1.30 14.10
CA ASP A 310 -3.26 -0.99 15.47
C ASP A 310 -1.75 -1.03 15.65
N TYR A 311 -1.05 -1.90 14.91
CA TYR A 311 0.37 -2.16 15.14
C TYR A 311 1.29 -1.52 14.09
N ILE A 312 0.80 -1.29 12.88
CA ILE A 312 1.59 -0.66 11.80
C ILE A 312 1.15 0.79 11.61
N LEU A 313 -0.11 1.04 11.25
CA LEU A 313 -0.58 2.38 10.89
C LEU A 313 -0.46 3.36 12.07
N LYS A 314 -0.95 3.01 13.27
CA LYS A 314 -0.85 3.89 14.43
C LYS A 314 0.59 4.28 14.76
N SER A 315 1.52 3.32 14.69
CA SER A 315 2.94 3.56 14.94
C SER A 315 3.61 4.41 13.86
N LEU A 316 3.30 4.15 12.58
CA LEU A 316 3.81 4.93 11.46
C LEU A 316 3.30 6.37 11.46
N ILE A 317 2.01 6.58 11.76
CA ILE A 317 1.39 7.90 11.81
C ILE A 317 2.03 8.77 12.90
N HIS A 318 2.49 8.17 14.00
CA HIS A 318 3.14 8.89 15.08
C HIS A 318 4.60 9.24 14.77
N LYS A 319 5.35 8.35 14.09
CA LYS A 319 6.78 8.56 13.80
C LYS A 319 7.06 9.29 12.48
N GLU A 320 6.12 9.29 11.54
CA GLU A 320 6.19 9.98 10.24
C GLU A 320 7.44 9.64 9.39
N ASN A 321 7.96 8.41 9.48
CA ASN A 321 9.12 8.00 8.69
C ASN A 321 8.76 7.91 7.19
N PRO A 322 9.29 8.79 6.32
CA PRO A 322 8.84 8.88 4.93
C PRO A 322 9.11 7.60 4.12
N ASN A 323 10.22 6.91 4.37
CA ASN A 323 10.55 5.67 3.64
C ASN A 323 9.52 4.58 3.94
N GLN A 324 9.08 4.47 5.19
CA GLN A 324 8.07 3.49 5.59
C GLN A 324 6.68 3.90 5.08
N LEU A 325 6.33 5.18 5.12
CA LEU A 325 5.09 5.67 4.51
C LEU A 325 5.06 5.41 2.99
N PHE A 326 6.21 5.53 2.34
CA PHE A 326 6.34 5.21 0.93
C PHE A 326 6.18 3.70 0.66
N GLU A 327 6.81 2.85 1.45
CA GLU A 327 6.64 1.39 1.38
C GLU A 327 5.18 0.98 1.61
N LEU A 328 4.47 1.66 2.52
CA LEU A 328 3.05 1.43 2.78
C LEU A 328 2.25 1.67 1.51
N VAL A 329 2.34 2.87 0.92
CA VAL A 329 1.60 3.22 -0.30
C VAL A 329 1.98 2.28 -1.45
N THR A 330 3.26 1.96 -1.59
CA THR A 330 3.78 1.00 -2.58
C THR A 330 3.13 -0.38 -2.41
N PHE A 331 2.97 -0.84 -1.17
CA PHE A 331 2.34 -2.13 -0.88
C PHE A 331 0.88 -2.17 -1.33
N TYR A 332 0.11 -1.10 -1.09
CA TYR A 332 -1.29 -1.01 -1.52
C TYR A 332 -1.42 -1.05 -3.04
N ILE A 333 -0.52 -0.38 -3.76
CA ILE A 333 -0.54 -0.36 -5.23
C ILE A 333 -0.15 -1.74 -5.79
N LYS A 334 0.95 -2.33 -5.30
CA LYS A 334 1.46 -3.62 -5.80
C LYS A 334 0.57 -4.81 -5.47
N ASN A 335 -0.20 -4.74 -4.38
CA ASN A 335 -1.02 -5.84 -3.90
C ASN A 335 -2.52 -5.50 -3.93
N ASN A 336 -2.97 -4.83 -5.00
CA ASN A 336 -4.38 -4.46 -5.17
C ASN A 336 -5.32 -5.69 -5.13
N ASN A 337 -4.84 -6.88 -5.51
CA ASN A 337 -5.56 -8.15 -5.36
C ASN A 337 -5.81 -8.59 -3.91
N LYS A 338 -5.10 -8.01 -2.94
CA LYS A 338 -5.23 -8.26 -1.50
C LYS A 338 -5.83 -7.07 -0.74
N ILE A 339 -6.42 -6.10 -1.45
CA ILE A 339 -6.88 -4.84 -0.85
C ILE A 339 -7.93 -5.05 0.24
N ASP A 340 -8.75 -6.09 0.13
CA ASP A 340 -9.75 -6.47 1.15
C ASP A 340 -9.13 -6.87 2.50
N LEU A 341 -7.86 -7.27 2.51
CA LEU A 341 -7.11 -7.61 3.73
C LEU A 341 -6.44 -6.38 4.37
N LEU A 342 -6.50 -5.22 3.72
CA LEU A 342 -5.84 -4.00 4.15
C LEU A 342 -6.87 -3.02 4.74
N PRO A 343 -6.51 -2.26 5.80
CA PRO A 343 -7.36 -1.20 6.31
C PRO A 343 -7.49 -0.06 5.29
N ILE A 344 -8.69 0.52 5.16
CA ILE A 344 -8.86 1.75 4.39
C ILE A 344 -8.15 2.89 5.14
N ILE A 345 -7.24 3.58 4.44
CA ILE A 345 -6.55 4.75 5.00
C ILE A 345 -7.45 5.96 4.84
N SER A 346 -7.82 6.62 5.94
CA SER A 346 -8.68 7.81 5.88
C SER A 346 -8.03 8.95 5.09
N GLU A 347 -8.83 9.78 4.42
CA GLU A 347 -8.35 10.93 3.64
C GLU A 347 -7.44 11.87 4.44
N LYS A 348 -7.78 12.14 5.71
CA LYS A 348 -6.94 12.94 6.62
C LYS A 348 -5.53 12.37 6.77
N TYR A 349 -5.39 11.06 6.81
CA TYR A 349 -4.08 10.41 6.91
C TYR A 349 -3.38 10.35 5.56
N LEU A 350 -4.10 10.19 4.45
CA LEU A 350 -3.51 10.28 3.11
C LEU A 350 -2.89 11.65 2.84
N GLU A 351 -3.55 12.74 3.24
CA GLU A 351 -2.99 14.09 3.15
C GLU A 351 -1.73 14.25 4.02
N LYS A 352 -1.72 13.67 5.22
CA LYS A 352 -0.53 13.66 6.08
C LYS A 352 0.64 12.90 5.43
N ILE A 353 0.36 11.75 4.82
CA ILE A 353 1.35 10.96 4.08
C ILE A 353 1.88 11.76 2.88
N LYS A 354 0.99 12.41 2.12
CA LYS A 354 1.35 13.27 0.99
C LYS A 354 2.36 14.34 1.40
N ASN A 355 2.06 15.09 2.46
CA ASN A 355 2.94 16.16 2.93
C ASN A 355 4.32 15.64 3.35
N SER A 356 4.37 14.51 4.05
CA SER A 356 5.63 13.87 4.45
C SER A 356 6.45 13.41 3.23
N LEU A 357 5.82 12.76 2.26
CA LEU A 357 6.50 12.22 1.06
C LEU A 357 6.94 13.29 0.06
N VAL A 358 6.21 14.41 -0.02
CA VAL A 358 6.61 15.55 -0.86
C VAL A 358 7.94 16.14 -0.40
N VAL A 359 8.15 16.26 0.92
CA VAL A 359 9.39 16.82 1.50
C VAL A 359 10.55 15.81 1.49
N ALA A 360 10.26 14.52 1.54
CA ALA A 360 11.29 13.48 1.57
C ALA A 360 12.09 13.39 0.26
N ASN A 361 13.36 13.01 0.31
CA ASN A 361 14.14 12.66 -0.89
C ASN A 361 13.83 11.24 -1.35
N VAL A 362 12.70 11.08 -2.05
CA VAL A 362 12.34 9.82 -2.71
C VAL A 362 13.01 9.80 -4.09
N ASP A 363 13.77 8.75 -4.35
CA ASP A 363 14.48 8.52 -5.61
C ASP A 363 13.49 8.40 -6.80
N SER A 364 13.78 9.11 -7.90
CA SER A 364 12.94 9.11 -9.11
C SER A 364 12.84 7.72 -9.73
N SER A 365 13.90 6.91 -9.66
CA SER A 365 13.89 5.53 -10.19
C SER A 365 12.85 4.64 -9.51
N ILE A 366 12.66 4.83 -8.20
CA ILE A 366 11.67 4.09 -7.42
C ILE A 366 10.27 4.55 -7.81
N LEU A 367 10.05 5.87 -7.93
CA LEU A 367 8.78 6.42 -8.39
C LEU A 367 8.40 5.89 -9.78
N LEU A 368 9.35 5.89 -10.72
CA LEU A 368 9.17 5.33 -12.05
C LEU A 368 8.75 3.86 -11.98
N SER A 369 9.44 3.04 -11.18
CA SER A 369 9.12 1.62 -11.05
C SER A 369 7.69 1.34 -10.58
N ILE A 370 7.12 2.23 -9.75
CA ILE A 370 5.74 2.14 -9.28
C ILE A 370 4.77 2.62 -10.35
N LEU A 371 5.06 3.76 -10.99
CA LEU A 371 4.22 4.34 -12.04
C LEU A 371 4.02 3.39 -13.23
N LEU A 372 5.02 2.56 -13.53
CA LEU A 372 4.90 1.50 -14.53
C LEU A 372 3.76 0.50 -14.22
N LEU A 373 3.40 0.33 -12.94
CA LEU A 373 2.34 -0.57 -12.48
C LEU A 373 0.97 0.14 -12.35
N CYS A 374 0.94 1.47 -12.42
CA CYS A 374 -0.28 2.26 -12.19
C CYS A 374 -1.19 2.26 -13.43
N SER A 375 -2.50 2.31 -13.20
CA SER A 375 -3.55 2.40 -14.23
C SER A 375 -4.57 3.53 -13.97
N VAL A 376 -4.40 4.26 -12.86
CA VAL A 376 -5.15 5.43 -12.38
C VAL A 376 -6.54 5.10 -11.84
N ASN A 377 -6.63 4.01 -11.07
CA ASN A 377 -7.92 3.47 -10.66
C ASN A 377 -8.19 3.53 -9.15
N ASN A 378 -7.21 3.90 -8.31
CA ASN A 378 -7.39 3.98 -6.86
C ASN A 378 -6.75 5.24 -6.24
N ILE A 379 -7.14 5.53 -4.99
CA ILE A 379 -6.72 6.74 -4.26
C ILE A 379 -5.21 6.77 -3.96
N TYR A 380 -4.58 5.59 -3.82
CA TYR A 380 -3.15 5.46 -3.54
C TYR A 380 -2.29 5.77 -4.77
N GLU A 381 -2.75 5.37 -5.96
CA GLU A 381 -2.12 5.75 -7.22
C GLU A 381 -2.20 7.27 -7.42
N LYS A 382 -3.37 7.90 -7.15
CA LYS A 382 -3.50 9.37 -7.21
C LYS A 382 -2.47 10.08 -6.33
N LEU A 383 -2.24 9.56 -5.12
CA LEU A 383 -1.21 10.07 -4.21
C LEU A 383 0.20 9.97 -4.82
N ILE A 384 0.55 8.82 -5.43
CA ILE A 384 1.85 8.67 -6.12
C ILE A 384 1.97 9.63 -7.29
N PHE A 385 0.93 9.79 -8.11
CA PHE A 385 0.94 10.76 -9.21
C PHE A 385 1.18 12.20 -8.73
N ASP A 386 0.57 12.60 -7.62
CA ASP A 386 0.76 13.95 -7.06
C ASP A 386 2.19 14.18 -6.55
N ILE A 387 2.82 13.15 -5.98
CA ILE A 387 4.22 13.20 -5.50
C ILE A 387 5.17 13.23 -6.70
N SER A 388 4.97 12.33 -7.65
CA SER A 388 5.80 12.18 -8.85
C SER A 388 5.77 13.42 -9.74
N ALA A 389 4.61 14.08 -9.88
CA ALA A 389 4.48 15.30 -10.67
C ALA A 389 5.39 16.45 -10.20
N LYS A 390 5.85 16.43 -8.93
CA LYS A 390 6.75 17.44 -8.37
C LYS A 390 8.23 17.07 -8.46
N LYS A 391 8.56 15.82 -8.76
CA LYS A 391 9.93 15.28 -8.64
C LYS A 391 10.50 14.72 -9.93
N LEU A 392 9.64 14.25 -10.83
CA LEU A 392 10.06 13.72 -12.11
C LEU A 392 10.32 14.86 -13.11
N ASP A 393 11.29 14.65 -13.98
CA ASP A 393 11.69 15.59 -15.02
C ASP A 393 11.16 15.16 -16.41
N ALA A 394 11.54 15.91 -17.44
CA ALA A 394 11.12 15.62 -18.81
C ALA A 394 11.66 14.26 -19.32
N LYS A 395 12.85 13.82 -18.90
CA LYS A 395 13.42 12.54 -19.31
C LYS A 395 12.63 11.37 -18.73
N ASP A 396 12.23 11.50 -17.47
CA ASP A 396 11.39 10.53 -16.78
C ASP A 396 10.01 10.40 -17.46
N ILE A 397 9.41 11.51 -17.86
CA ILE A 397 8.14 11.50 -18.61
C ILE A 397 8.31 10.85 -19.98
N ILE A 398 9.37 11.18 -20.73
CA ILE A 398 9.66 10.54 -22.02
C ILE A 398 9.80 9.03 -21.85
N TYR A 399 10.52 8.58 -20.83
CA TYR A 399 10.64 7.16 -20.49
C TYR A 399 9.26 6.53 -20.23
N LEU A 400 8.40 7.18 -19.45
CA LEU A 400 7.06 6.68 -19.17
C LEU A 400 6.16 6.66 -20.40
N LEU A 401 6.22 7.65 -21.30
CA LEU A 401 5.42 7.65 -22.54
C LEU A 401 5.65 6.36 -23.34
N HIS A 402 6.90 5.87 -23.39
CA HIS A 402 7.24 4.63 -24.07
C HIS A 402 6.87 3.35 -23.32
N LYS A 403 6.73 3.38 -21.98
CA LYS A 403 6.55 2.18 -21.15
C LYS A 403 5.16 2.04 -20.55
N ASN A 404 4.52 3.14 -20.22
CA ASN A 404 3.16 3.26 -19.72
C ASN A 404 2.60 4.65 -20.09
N GLU A 405 2.12 4.78 -21.34
CA GLU A 405 1.60 6.02 -21.91
C GLU A 405 0.49 6.63 -21.03
N GLY A 406 -0.43 5.81 -20.51
CA GLY A 406 -1.51 6.28 -19.63
C GLY A 406 -1.00 6.96 -18.36
N ALA A 407 -0.01 6.38 -17.69
CA ALA A 407 0.60 6.99 -16.51
C ALA A 407 1.30 8.32 -16.84
N ALA A 408 2.00 8.40 -17.98
CA ALA A 408 2.64 9.63 -18.42
C ALA A 408 1.62 10.75 -18.67
N LEU A 409 0.55 10.47 -19.41
CA LEU A 409 -0.51 11.46 -19.69
C LEU A 409 -1.19 11.95 -18.41
N HIS A 410 -1.38 11.07 -17.42
CA HIS A 410 -1.92 11.45 -16.11
C HIS A 410 -0.96 12.25 -15.22
N LEU A 411 0.36 12.14 -15.42
CA LEU A 411 1.32 13.04 -14.79
C LEU A 411 1.27 14.42 -15.43
N LEU A 412 1.19 14.46 -16.77
CA LEU A 412 1.06 15.71 -17.52
C LEU A 412 -0.22 16.47 -17.21
N SER A 413 -1.30 15.77 -16.86
CA SER A 413 -2.52 16.43 -16.37
C SER A 413 -2.31 17.20 -15.06
N ARG A 414 -1.28 16.85 -14.26
CA ARG A 414 -0.98 17.44 -12.95
C ARG A 414 0.15 18.46 -13.00
N ASN A 415 1.17 18.22 -13.81
CA ASN A 415 2.25 19.18 -14.06
C ASN A 415 2.51 19.31 -15.56
N PRO A 416 1.72 20.15 -16.25
CA PRO A 416 1.84 20.40 -17.68
C PRO A 416 3.17 21.02 -18.07
N ASP A 417 3.84 21.80 -17.20
CA ASP A 417 5.06 22.51 -17.57
C ASP A 417 6.29 21.61 -17.79
N ILE A 418 6.24 20.34 -17.33
CA ILE A 418 7.34 19.38 -17.54
C ILE A 418 7.61 19.16 -19.03
N ILE A 419 6.60 19.32 -19.89
CA ILE A 419 6.75 19.22 -21.35
C ILE A 419 7.26 20.51 -22.02
N CYS A 420 7.73 21.49 -21.27
CA CYS A 420 8.42 22.65 -21.85
C CYS A 420 9.94 22.45 -21.83
N ASP A 421 10.39 21.27 -22.28
CA ASP A 421 11.79 20.89 -22.35
C ASP A 421 12.20 20.63 -23.82
N PRO A 422 13.34 21.14 -24.28
CA PRO A 422 13.84 20.92 -25.65
C PRO A 422 14.01 19.45 -26.05
N LEU A 423 14.12 18.51 -25.11
CA LEU A 423 14.25 17.09 -25.38
C LEU A 423 13.03 16.49 -26.10
N ILE A 424 11.88 17.15 -26.03
CA ILE A 424 10.62 16.69 -26.59
C ILE A 424 10.63 16.62 -28.11
N LYS A 425 11.52 17.37 -28.76
CA LYS A 425 11.75 17.28 -30.22
C LYS A 425 12.15 15.88 -30.69
N HIS A 426 12.58 14.99 -29.78
CA HIS A 426 12.93 13.61 -30.10
C HIS A 426 11.75 12.63 -30.01
N LEU A 427 10.56 13.10 -29.61
CA LEU A 427 9.36 12.27 -29.58
C LEU A 427 8.76 12.12 -30.99
N SER A 428 8.06 11.01 -31.22
CA SER A 428 7.30 10.79 -32.45
C SER A 428 6.04 11.67 -32.50
N ALA A 429 5.57 11.98 -33.71
CA ALA A 429 4.35 12.73 -33.94
C ALA A 429 3.15 12.19 -33.15
N ARG A 430 3.00 10.85 -33.08
CA ARG A 430 1.97 10.20 -32.26
C ARG A 430 2.01 10.65 -30.80
N HIS A 431 3.18 10.61 -30.15
CA HIS A 431 3.29 10.99 -28.74
C HIS A 431 3.01 12.48 -28.54
N ILE A 432 3.48 13.35 -29.45
CA ILE A 432 3.18 14.79 -29.40
C ILE A 432 1.67 15.04 -29.48
N ILE A 433 0.98 14.40 -30.42
CA ILE A 433 -0.48 14.52 -30.57
C ILE A 433 -1.20 14.06 -29.30
N GLN A 434 -0.76 12.95 -28.69
CA GLN A 434 -1.33 12.44 -27.44
C GLN A 434 -1.09 13.40 -26.26
N ILE A 435 0.12 13.96 -26.13
CA ILE A 435 0.44 15.00 -25.14
C ILE A 435 -0.50 16.21 -25.31
N CYS A 436 -0.67 16.70 -26.55
CA CYS A 436 -1.55 17.83 -26.86
C CYS A 436 -3.04 17.51 -26.70
N SER A 437 -3.42 16.24 -26.54
CA SER A 437 -4.80 15.84 -26.26
C SER A 437 -5.18 15.98 -24.77
N VAL A 438 -4.19 16.03 -23.88
CA VAL A 438 -4.39 16.19 -22.43
C VAL A 438 -5.03 17.56 -22.16
N GLU A 439 -6.14 17.58 -21.42
CA GLU A 439 -6.98 18.77 -21.25
C GLU A 439 -6.22 19.98 -20.67
N SER A 440 -5.35 19.76 -19.68
CA SER A 440 -4.53 20.81 -19.05
C SER A 440 -3.52 21.44 -20.01
N ILE A 441 -3.11 20.72 -21.05
CA ILE A 441 -2.18 21.19 -22.09
C ILE A 441 -2.97 21.81 -23.23
N ARG A 442 -4.00 21.10 -23.72
CA ARG A 442 -4.87 21.52 -24.82
C ARG A 442 -5.44 22.92 -24.63
N ASN A 443 -5.83 23.23 -23.39
CA ASN A 443 -6.46 24.51 -23.05
C ASN A 443 -5.44 25.60 -22.66
N ASN A 444 -4.14 25.28 -22.57
CA ASN A 444 -3.11 26.21 -22.14
C ASN A 444 -2.30 26.73 -23.34
N ILE A 445 -2.71 27.90 -23.84
CA ILE A 445 -2.12 28.53 -25.03
C ILE A 445 -0.62 28.84 -24.85
N ASP A 446 -0.18 29.18 -23.63
CA ASP A 446 1.23 29.50 -23.36
C ASP A 446 2.12 28.26 -23.52
N ILE A 447 1.69 27.12 -22.96
CA ILE A 447 2.38 25.84 -23.13
C ILE A 447 2.40 25.43 -24.60
N ILE A 448 1.26 25.54 -25.30
CA ILE A 448 1.19 25.24 -26.73
C ILE A 448 2.18 26.12 -27.52
N SER A 449 2.25 27.42 -27.21
CA SER A 449 3.17 28.34 -27.89
C SER A 449 4.64 27.96 -27.65
N ARG A 450 5.01 27.56 -26.43
CA ARG A 450 6.35 27.04 -26.11
C ARG A 450 6.65 25.72 -26.83
N LEU A 451 5.69 24.79 -26.85
CA LEU A 451 5.81 23.50 -27.55
C LEU A 451 6.09 23.68 -29.05
N VAL A 452 5.30 24.51 -29.74
CA VAL A 452 5.47 24.75 -31.18
C VAL A 452 6.88 25.27 -31.46
N LYS A 453 7.40 26.18 -30.62
CA LYS A 453 8.78 26.69 -30.74
C LYS A 453 9.84 25.60 -30.62
N TYR A 454 9.68 24.65 -29.70
CA TYR A 454 10.62 23.54 -29.54
C TYR A 454 10.52 22.49 -30.65
N LEU A 455 9.34 22.37 -31.27
CA LEU A 455 9.06 21.37 -32.31
C LEU A 455 9.35 21.86 -33.73
N LEU A 456 9.38 23.17 -33.98
CA LEU A 456 9.76 23.75 -35.28
C LEU A 456 11.01 23.12 -35.92
N PRO A 457 12.14 22.93 -35.20
CA PRO A 457 13.36 22.33 -35.77
C PRO A 457 13.22 20.86 -36.21
N THR A 458 12.14 20.18 -35.85
CA THR A 458 11.92 18.78 -36.26
C THR A 458 11.56 18.67 -37.74
N ASN A 459 11.00 19.75 -38.32
CA ASN A 459 10.44 19.78 -39.68
C ASN A 459 9.47 18.63 -40.02
N ASP A 460 8.82 18.05 -38.99
CA ASP A 460 7.90 16.92 -39.13
C ASP A 460 6.53 17.38 -39.64
N LEU A 461 6.07 16.80 -40.76
CA LEU A 461 4.83 17.18 -41.43
C LEU A 461 3.58 16.82 -40.61
N ASP A 462 3.55 15.64 -39.97
CA ASP A 462 2.39 15.18 -39.19
C ASP A 462 2.16 16.10 -37.98
N ILE A 463 3.26 16.52 -37.34
CA ILE A 463 3.20 17.49 -36.24
C ILE A 463 2.72 18.85 -36.76
N ALA A 464 3.26 19.32 -37.89
CA ALA A 464 2.88 20.61 -38.47
C ALA A 464 1.39 20.64 -38.87
N GLU A 465 0.87 19.58 -39.50
CA GLU A 465 -0.56 19.45 -39.84
C GLU A 465 -1.46 19.48 -38.61
N PHE A 466 -1.06 18.81 -37.52
CA PHE A 466 -1.80 18.83 -36.27
C PHE A 466 -1.93 20.26 -35.71
N PHE A 467 -0.82 21.02 -35.64
CA PHE A 467 -0.86 22.40 -35.15
C PHE A 467 -1.56 23.35 -36.12
N TYR A 468 -1.45 23.13 -37.43
CA TYR A 468 -2.23 23.88 -38.43
C TYR A 468 -3.74 23.74 -38.19
N GLN A 469 -4.22 22.51 -37.97
CA GLN A 469 -5.65 22.24 -37.77
C GLN A 469 -6.18 22.71 -36.41
N LYS A 470 -5.38 22.60 -35.33
CA LYS A 470 -5.85 22.85 -33.96
C LYS A 470 -5.43 24.19 -33.38
N TYR A 471 -4.26 24.70 -33.77
CA TYR A 471 -3.63 25.89 -33.18
C TYR A 471 -2.98 26.78 -34.26
N PRO A 472 -3.73 27.19 -35.30
CA PRO A 472 -3.16 27.92 -36.44
C PRO A 472 -2.49 29.24 -36.03
N LYS A 473 -3.01 29.91 -34.99
CA LYS A 473 -2.45 31.16 -34.48
C LYS A 473 -1.06 30.98 -33.88
N GLN A 474 -0.88 29.91 -33.09
CA GLN A 474 0.39 29.61 -32.42
C GLN A 474 1.44 29.14 -33.42
N LEU A 475 1.02 28.39 -34.43
CA LEU A 475 1.88 28.00 -35.56
C LEU A 475 2.42 29.24 -36.30
N VAL A 476 1.55 30.17 -36.68
CA VAL A 476 1.97 31.41 -37.37
C VAL A 476 2.87 32.28 -36.49
N ALA A 477 2.52 32.45 -35.21
CA ALA A 477 3.35 33.22 -34.27
C ALA A 477 4.77 32.64 -34.16
N ALA A 478 4.89 31.31 -34.07
CA ALA A 478 6.18 30.66 -33.97
C ALA A 478 7.00 30.74 -35.29
N TYR A 479 6.33 30.70 -36.45
CA TYR A 479 6.96 30.93 -37.75
C TYR A 479 7.49 32.37 -37.89
N ILE A 480 6.72 33.37 -37.48
CA ILE A 480 7.16 34.78 -37.49
C ILE A 480 8.34 34.99 -36.53
N ASP A 481 8.26 34.42 -35.32
CA ASP A 481 9.38 34.42 -34.38
C ASP A 481 10.62 33.77 -35.02
N TYR A 482 10.45 32.69 -35.78
CA TYR A 482 11.56 32.04 -36.45
C TYR A 482 12.25 32.97 -37.46
N LEU A 483 11.47 33.64 -38.32
CA LEU A 483 11.98 34.57 -39.33
C LEU A 483 12.72 35.77 -38.72
N THR A 484 12.27 36.25 -37.56
CA THR A 484 12.88 37.41 -36.88
C THR A 484 14.15 37.04 -36.10
N SER A 485 14.30 35.79 -35.68
CA SER A 485 15.36 35.34 -34.76
C SER A 485 16.65 34.88 -35.42
N ARG A 486 16.81 35.01 -36.76
CA ARG A 486 17.97 34.51 -37.54
C ARG A 486 18.32 33.04 -37.28
N PHE A 487 17.32 32.19 -37.04
CA PHE A 487 17.56 30.75 -36.97
C PHE A 487 17.98 30.19 -38.34
N THR A 488 18.66 29.04 -38.32
CA THR A 488 19.35 28.48 -39.51
C THR A 488 18.93 27.05 -39.87
N PHE A 489 17.82 26.55 -39.31
CA PHE A 489 17.35 25.17 -39.53
C PHE A 489 16.16 25.12 -40.50
N ASP A 490 16.05 24.04 -41.28
CA ASP A 490 14.95 23.86 -42.24
C ASP A 490 13.60 23.68 -41.52
N ILE A 491 12.58 24.39 -42.00
CA ILE A 491 11.20 24.35 -41.51
C ILE A 491 10.19 24.29 -42.65
N SER A 492 10.58 23.82 -43.84
CA SER A 492 9.75 23.78 -45.06
C SER A 492 8.35 23.20 -44.86
N SER A 493 8.20 22.12 -44.08
CA SER A 493 6.91 21.50 -43.74
C SER A 493 6.00 22.48 -42.97
N TRP A 494 6.58 23.20 -42.01
CA TRP A 494 5.87 24.19 -41.18
C TRP A 494 5.59 25.48 -41.94
N GLU A 495 6.54 25.93 -42.77
CA GLU A 495 6.45 27.16 -43.56
C GLU A 495 5.27 27.11 -44.52
N SER A 496 5.12 26.01 -45.28
CA SER A 496 4.01 25.88 -46.24
C SER A 496 2.63 26.02 -45.58
N LEU A 497 2.44 25.39 -44.42
CA LEU A 497 1.21 25.45 -43.65
C LEU A 497 1.02 26.83 -42.97
N ALA A 498 2.09 27.45 -42.47
CA ALA A 498 2.02 28.78 -41.89
C ALA A 498 1.64 29.84 -42.93
N LEU A 499 2.23 29.79 -44.12
CA LEU A 499 1.90 30.67 -45.24
C LEU A 499 0.43 30.47 -45.66
N SER A 500 -0.07 29.24 -45.70
CA SER A 500 -1.49 28.97 -45.99
C SER A 500 -2.45 29.62 -44.96
N VAL A 501 -2.11 29.61 -43.66
CA VAL A 501 -2.90 30.31 -42.63
C VAL A 501 -2.85 31.82 -42.83
N ILE A 502 -1.67 32.36 -43.15
CA ILE A 502 -1.48 33.80 -43.39
C ILE A 502 -2.25 34.24 -44.64
N GLU A 503 -2.27 33.46 -45.70
CA GLU A 503 -3.03 33.75 -46.93
C GLU A 503 -4.52 33.92 -46.65
N GLN A 504 -5.09 33.13 -45.75
CA GLN A 504 -6.52 33.20 -45.41
C GLN A 504 -6.89 34.48 -44.62
N ASP A 505 -5.97 35.01 -43.81
CA ASP A 505 -6.19 36.21 -42.98
C ASP A 505 -4.91 37.06 -42.81
N PHE A 506 -4.47 37.61 -43.95
CA PHE A 506 -3.19 38.33 -44.03
C PHE A 506 -3.14 39.52 -43.08
N VAL A 507 -4.22 40.30 -42.99
CA VAL A 507 -4.29 41.50 -42.14
C VAL A 507 -4.07 41.15 -40.67
N THR A 508 -4.77 40.13 -40.15
CA THR A 508 -4.66 39.77 -38.74
C THR A 508 -3.24 39.35 -38.38
N TYR A 509 -2.62 38.48 -39.18
CA TYR A 509 -1.30 37.93 -38.84
C TYR A 509 -0.13 38.90 -39.09
N THR A 510 -0.23 39.76 -40.11
CA THR A 510 0.81 40.78 -40.34
C THR A 510 0.68 41.99 -39.42
N SER A 511 -0.52 42.25 -38.88
CA SER A 511 -0.71 43.27 -37.83
C SER A 511 -0.12 42.86 -36.48
N LEU A 512 0.24 41.60 -36.28
CA LEU A 512 1.00 41.15 -35.11
C LEU A 512 2.51 41.43 -35.24
N SER A 513 3.01 41.64 -36.46
CA SER A 513 4.43 41.80 -36.79
C SER A 513 4.85 43.22 -37.18
N VAL A 514 4.10 44.26 -36.75
CA VAL A 514 4.25 45.68 -37.19
C VAL A 514 5.68 46.23 -37.11
N ASN A 515 6.58 45.60 -36.36
CA ASN A 515 7.93 46.09 -36.13
C ASN A 515 9.02 45.54 -37.10
N ASN A 516 8.74 44.56 -37.96
CA ASN A 516 9.74 44.05 -38.91
C ASN A 516 9.20 43.95 -40.33
N ILE A 517 9.47 44.98 -41.15
CA ILE A 517 9.00 45.00 -42.52
C ILE A 517 9.62 43.93 -43.41
N GLU A 518 10.86 43.55 -43.14
CA GLU A 518 11.58 42.60 -43.99
C GLU A 518 10.89 41.23 -43.89
N THR A 519 10.39 40.89 -42.70
CA THR A 519 9.56 39.72 -42.46
C THR A 519 8.24 39.79 -43.23
N ILE A 520 7.54 40.93 -43.21
CA ILE A 520 6.26 41.09 -43.94
C ILE A 520 6.49 41.01 -45.46
N ALA A 521 7.53 41.66 -45.96
CA ALA A 521 7.90 41.61 -47.37
C ALA A 521 8.34 40.20 -47.80
N TYR A 522 9.07 39.48 -46.94
CA TYR A 522 9.44 38.08 -47.18
C TYR A 522 8.21 37.19 -47.30
N ILE A 523 7.28 37.28 -46.33
CA ILE A 523 6.02 36.54 -46.35
C ILE A 523 5.23 36.89 -47.62
N PHE A 524 5.13 38.19 -47.95
CA PHE A 524 4.39 38.64 -49.13
C PHE A 524 4.95 38.10 -50.46
N ASP A 525 6.28 37.93 -50.59
CA ASP A 525 6.87 37.33 -51.80
C ASP A 525 6.54 35.83 -51.97
N LYS A 526 6.17 35.16 -50.87
CA LYS A 526 5.96 33.71 -50.80
C LYS A 526 4.49 33.29 -50.88
N ILE A 527 3.56 34.22 -50.66
CA ILE A 527 2.12 33.97 -50.72
C ILE A 527 1.54 34.32 -52.09
N ASP A 528 0.40 33.74 -52.41
CA ASP A 528 -0.42 34.13 -53.56
C ASP A 528 -1.20 35.43 -53.26
N TYR A 529 -0.64 36.58 -53.64
CA TYR A 529 -1.28 37.89 -53.47
C TYR A 529 -2.51 38.11 -54.37
N GLU A 530 -2.83 37.20 -55.29
CA GLU A 530 -4.07 37.27 -56.08
C GLU A 530 -5.28 36.73 -55.31
N GLN A 531 -5.06 36.05 -54.17
CA GLN A 531 -6.11 35.53 -53.32
C GLN A 531 -7.11 36.61 -52.89
N PRO A 532 -8.44 36.33 -52.90
CA PRO A 532 -9.46 37.31 -52.55
C PRO A 532 -9.28 37.95 -51.16
N SER A 533 -8.78 37.19 -50.18
CA SER A 533 -8.47 37.65 -48.83
C SER A 533 -7.46 38.80 -48.80
N ILE A 534 -6.49 38.80 -49.71
CA ILE A 534 -5.44 39.82 -49.84
C ILE A 534 -5.87 40.93 -50.81
N ASN A 535 -6.49 40.55 -51.93
CA ASN A 535 -6.94 41.48 -52.96
C ASN A 535 -8.05 42.43 -52.48
N ASN A 536 -8.89 41.98 -51.54
CA ASN A 536 -10.00 42.75 -50.97
C ASN A 536 -9.61 43.60 -49.75
N ILE A 537 -8.34 43.56 -49.32
CA ILE A 537 -7.85 44.42 -48.23
C ILE A 537 -8.04 45.88 -48.66
N ALA A 538 -8.68 46.67 -47.78
CA ALA A 538 -8.95 48.08 -48.04
C ALA A 538 -7.64 48.85 -48.32
N ILE A 539 -7.66 49.73 -49.33
CA ILE A 539 -6.49 50.55 -49.66
C ILE A 539 -5.99 51.38 -48.49
N SER A 540 -6.87 51.82 -47.60
CA SER A 540 -6.50 52.54 -46.37
C SER A 540 -5.53 51.74 -45.50
N HIS A 541 -5.62 50.41 -45.48
CA HIS A 541 -4.69 49.54 -44.77
C HIS A 541 -3.29 49.59 -45.40
N TRP A 542 -3.20 49.45 -46.73
CA TRP A 542 -1.93 49.52 -47.47
C TRP A 542 -1.28 50.90 -47.40
N LEU A 543 -2.09 51.97 -47.45
CA LEU A 543 -1.63 53.35 -47.25
C LEU A 543 -1.08 53.57 -45.85
N ASN A 544 -1.80 53.13 -44.82
CA ASN A 544 -1.33 53.23 -43.45
C ASN A 544 -0.04 52.42 -43.27
N PHE A 545 0.01 51.21 -43.80
CA PHE A 545 1.21 50.37 -43.78
C PHE A 545 2.41 51.10 -44.39
N PHE A 546 2.28 51.64 -45.61
CA PHE A 546 3.36 52.38 -46.27
C PHE A 546 3.77 53.65 -45.50
N ARG A 547 2.82 54.41 -44.96
CA ARG A 547 3.10 55.64 -44.18
C ARG A 547 3.94 55.37 -42.94
N HIS A 548 3.68 54.28 -42.22
CA HIS A 548 4.48 53.89 -41.05
C HIS A 548 5.88 53.39 -41.42
N ASN A 549 6.07 53.08 -42.70
CA ASN A 549 7.19 52.30 -43.19
C ASN A 549 7.76 52.93 -44.46
N HIS A 550 7.88 54.25 -44.51
CA HIS A 550 8.34 54.91 -45.73
C HIS A 550 9.87 54.79 -45.94
N HIS A 551 10.63 54.55 -44.87
CA HIS A 551 12.10 54.53 -44.87
C HIS A 551 12.71 53.12 -45.04
N MET A 552 11.99 52.22 -45.71
CA MET A 552 12.41 50.82 -45.87
C MET A 552 13.72 50.71 -46.65
N PRO A 553 14.58 49.73 -46.32
CA PRO A 553 15.59 49.27 -47.26
C PRO A 553 14.93 48.64 -48.49
N LEU A 554 15.44 48.99 -49.67
CA LEU A 554 15.04 48.39 -50.94
C LEU A 554 15.77 47.04 -51.11
N THR A 555 15.05 45.95 -50.88
CA THR A 555 15.46 44.56 -51.05
C THR A 555 14.54 43.89 -52.06
N ASN A 556 14.94 42.74 -52.62
CA ASN A 556 14.12 42.02 -53.59
C ASN A 556 12.68 41.77 -53.08
N ASN A 557 12.52 41.45 -51.80
CA ASN A 557 11.22 41.20 -51.18
C ASN A 557 10.42 42.50 -51.00
N THR A 558 11.04 43.58 -50.51
CA THR A 558 10.31 44.84 -50.26
C THR A 558 9.82 45.47 -51.56
N ILE A 559 10.48 45.19 -52.68
CA ILE A 559 10.10 45.73 -53.99
C ILE A 559 8.90 45.01 -54.58
N VAL A 560 8.76 43.69 -54.39
CA VAL A 560 7.53 42.97 -54.76
C VAL A 560 6.32 43.56 -54.05
N LEU A 561 6.46 43.82 -52.74
CA LEU A 561 5.43 44.43 -51.92
C LEU A 561 5.09 45.87 -52.37
N LEU A 562 6.11 46.72 -52.61
CA LEU A 562 5.92 48.09 -53.09
C LEU A 562 5.26 48.13 -54.48
N SER A 563 5.65 47.23 -55.39
CA SER A 563 5.01 47.08 -56.70
C SER A 563 3.53 46.75 -56.59
N TYR A 564 3.15 45.88 -55.66
CA TYR A 564 1.76 45.54 -55.40
C TYR A 564 0.96 46.72 -54.83
N ILE A 565 1.50 47.41 -53.81
CA ILE A 565 0.85 48.59 -53.24
C ILE A 565 0.66 49.67 -54.32
N TYR A 566 1.68 49.94 -55.12
CA TYR A 566 1.61 50.90 -56.23
C TYR A 566 0.51 50.53 -57.25
N SER A 567 0.50 49.27 -57.67
CA SER A 567 -0.50 48.71 -58.59
C SER A 567 -1.93 48.88 -58.07
N LYS A 568 -2.16 48.61 -56.77
CA LYS A 568 -3.47 48.81 -56.13
C LYS A 568 -3.88 50.28 -56.09
N LEU A 569 -2.98 51.18 -55.71
CA LEU A 569 -3.24 52.62 -55.64
C LEU A 569 -3.64 53.20 -56.99
N ILE A 570 -2.96 52.79 -58.07
CA ILE A 570 -3.30 53.20 -59.44
C ILE A 570 -4.68 52.68 -59.84
N SER A 571 -4.95 51.40 -59.59
CA SER A 571 -6.20 50.75 -60.06
C SER A 571 -7.49 51.37 -59.48
N GLN A 572 -7.45 51.92 -58.26
CA GLN A 572 -8.65 52.45 -57.59
C GLN A 572 -8.80 53.98 -57.72
N ASN A 573 -7.83 54.67 -58.34
CA ASN A 573 -7.90 56.10 -58.68
C ASN A 573 -8.23 57.04 -57.49
N ASP A 574 -7.67 56.75 -56.31
CA ASP A 574 -7.91 57.54 -55.09
C ASP A 574 -7.07 58.83 -55.08
N ARG A 575 -7.74 59.99 -55.23
CA ARG A 575 -7.11 61.33 -55.23
C ARG A 575 -6.35 61.64 -53.93
N ASN A 576 -6.69 60.99 -52.81
CA ASN A 576 -6.05 61.22 -51.51
C ASN A 576 -4.69 60.53 -51.34
N SER A 577 -4.26 59.73 -52.32
CA SER A 577 -3.01 58.93 -52.28
C SER A 577 -1.88 59.45 -53.17
N SER A 578 -2.05 60.62 -53.79
CA SER A 578 -1.13 61.19 -54.80
C SER A 578 0.30 61.36 -54.28
N LYS A 579 0.49 61.73 -53.01
CA LYS A 579 1.82 61.90 -52.41
C LYS A 579 2.55 60.55 -52.26
N GLU A 580 1.85 59.54 -51.77
CA GLU A 580 2.37 58.19 -51.57
C GLU A 580 2.69 57.51 -52.92
N ILE A 581 1.85 57.69 -53.93
CA ILE A 581 2.10 57.19 -55.29
C ILE A 581 3.43 57.73 -55.83
N VAL A 582 3.68 59.04 -55.71
CA VAL A 582 4.94 59.67 -56.17
C VAL A 582 6.14 59.09 -55.43
N LEU A 583 6.01 58.91 -54.11
CA LEU A 583 7.12 58.40 -53.31
C LEU A 583 7.43 56.93 -53.61
N ILE A 584 6.41 56.07 -53.73
CA ILE A 584 6.58 54.67 -54.13
C ILE A 584 7.17 54.61 -55.55
N PHE A 585 6.71 55.46 -56.47
CA PHE A 585 7.26 55.54 -57.83
C PHE A 585 8.75 55.86 -57.82
N ILE A 586 9.19 56.87 -57.06
CA ILE A 586 10.61 57.23 -56.97
C ILE A 586 11.42 56.03 -56.46
N SER A 587 10.95 55.35 -55.42
CA SER A 587 11.58 54.14 -54.89
C SER A 587 11.69 53.03 -55.93
N LEU A 588 10.59 52.68 -56.61
CA LEU A 588 10.56 51.65 -57.65
C LEU A 588 11.45 52.01 -58.85
N HIS A 589 11.33 53.23 -59.37
CA HIS A 589 12.15 53.74 -60.47
C HIS A 589 13.64 53.70 -60.11
N SER A 590 14.01 54.14 -58.91
CA SER A 590 15.41 54.12 -58.46
C SER A 590 16.00 52.71 -58.38
N TYR A 591 15.18 51.69 -58.09
CA TYR A 591 15.63 50.30 -58.06
C TYR A 591 15.77 49.74 -59.47
N PHE A 592 14.76 49.88 -60.34
CA PHE A 592 14.81 49.32 -61.70
C PHE A 592 15.85 49.99 -62.61
N MET A 593 16.30 51.21 -62.28
CA MET A 593 17.41 51.88 -62.99
C MET A 593 18.80 51.35 -62.59
N LYS A 594 18.91 50.54 -61.53
CA LYS A 594 20.17 49.88 -61.17
C LYS A 594 20.26 48.57 -61.99
N ASP A 595 21.13 48.54 -62.99
CA ASP A 595 21.30 47.45 -63.99
C ASP A 595 21.65 46.05 -63.42
N SER A 596 21.73 45.85 -62.10
CA SER A 596 22.31 44.64 -61.50
C SER A 596 21.35 43.62 -60.90
N ASP A 597 20.06 43.93 -60.67
CA ASP A 597 19.10 42.98 -60.07
C ASP A 597 17.66 43.23 -60.57
N TYR A 598 17.28 42.60 -61.68
CA TYR A 598 15.92 42.72 -62.22
C TYR A 598 14.96 41.73 -61.56
N ASN A 599 14.06 42.23 -60.71
CA ASN A 599 13.02 41.41 -60.09
C ASN A 599 11.81 41.21 -61.02
N HIS A 600 11.78 40.05 -61.70
CA HIS A 600 10.70 39.69 -62.65
C HIS A 600 9.30 39.66 -62.03
N LYS A 601 9.16 39.20 -60.77
CA LYS A 601 7.86 39.18 -60.07
C LYS A 601 7.34 40.61 -59.87
N ALA A 602 8.20 41.49 -59.36
CA ALA A 602 7.85 42.88 -59.12
C ALA A 602 7.46 43.61 -60.42
N TRP A 603 8.16 43.32 -61.53
CA TRP A 603 7.80 43.87 -62.83
C TRP A 603 6.46 43.34 -63.36
N ALA A 604 6.21 42.03 -63.23
CA ALA A 604 4.95 41.41 -63.66
C ALA A 604 3.73 42.05 -62.96
N ILE A 605 3.87 42.42 -61.68
CA ILE A 605 2.83 43.12 -60.92
C ILE A 605 2.59 44.53 -61.47
N LEU A 606 3.66 45.28 -61.76
CA LEU A 606 3.57 46.65 -62.29
C LEU A 606 3.00 46.67 -63.71
N ASN A 607 3.43 45.75 -64.56
CA ASN A 607 3.03 45.69 -65.96
C ASN A 607 1.52 45.52 -66.13
N LYS A 608 0.83 44.92 -65.15
CA LYS A 608 -0.65 44.80 -65.15
C LYS A 608 -1.37 46.16 -65.01
N SER A 609 -0.69 47.16 -64.45
CA SER A 609 -1.28 48.46 -64.09
C SER A 609 -0.70 49.64 -64.84
N LEU A 610 0.34 49.42 -65.64
CA LEU A 610 0.91 50.44 -66.52
C LEU A 610 0.10 50.54 -67.82
N PRO A 611 -0.07 51.74 -68.39
CA PRO A 611 -0.70 51.89 -69.69
C PRO A 611 0.08 51.12 -70.77
N PRO A 612 -0.59 50.51 -71.76
CA PRO A 612 0.09 49.82 -72.84
C PRO A 612 1.03 50.80 -73.56
N ILE A 613 2.26 50.37 -73.79
CA ILE A 613 3.23 51.14 -74.58
C ILE A 613 2.67 51.16 -76.03
N PRO A 614 2.53 52.35 -76.64
CA PRO A 614 1.98 52.49 -77.99
C PRO A 614 2.80 51.78 -79.07
#